data_AF-A0A496QB58-F1
#
_entry.id   AF-A0A496QB58-F1
#
_cell.length_a   1.000
_cell.length_b   1.000
_cell.length_c   1.000
_cell.angle_alpha   90.00
_cell.angle_beta   90.00
_cell.angle_gamma   90.00
#
_symmetry.space_group_name_H-M   'P 1'
#
loop_
_entity.id
_entity.type
_entity.pdbx_description
1 polymer ?
#
loop_
_entity_poly.entity_id
_entity_poly.type
_entity_poly.pdbx_seq_one_letter_code
_entity_poly.pdbx_strand_id
1 'polypeptide(L)'
;MKKFVHHSLLLLFLFVVISTFAGDIKDPHPEGFFVELTSIGHSWGNFEVSSAPLLDILGDYNVKLRHFPSENNVVQLSIDVLDPGLLPTYFGQPRETSIFLWNLRGYYHLNAEFGKFSLKPHIEVNNSGIVITESEPPQWLQGTWAKGYVQLGYYPTKSTELFMTLEAGELLDVRTEPVTTDTEFQEFVQTLKENAGYTLLKLGGRWYYDPYSSVELGYRFTLDDGYLIYAQGFTITDWIYNFFAFLKFLQETAEPEEVFPQINIPFITTNYYLTFSARF
;
A
#
# COMPACT_ATOMS: atom_id res chain seq x y z
N MET A 1 -23.42 19.36 -23.99
CA MET A 1 -23.88 18.98 -22.63
C MET A 1 -24.93 17.86 -22.59
N LYS A 2 -25.88 17.73 -23.55
CA LYS A 2 -26.89 16.65 -23.54
C LYS A 2 -26.40 15.23 -23.95
N LYS A 3 -25.22 15.08 -24.57
CA LYS A 3 -24.68 13.76 -24.98
C LYS A 3 -23.83 13.05 -23.91
N PHE A 4 -23.33 13.80 -22.92
CA PHE A 4 -22.54 13.23 -21.81
C PHE A 4 -23.41 12.51 -20.78
N VAL A 5 -24.61 13.04 -20.52
CA VAL A 5 -25.57 12.46 -19.57
C VAL A 5 -26.09 11.08 -20.02
N HIS A 6 -26.09 10.79 -21.33
CA HIS A 6 -26.53 9.48 -21.84
C HIS A 6 -25.51 8.35 -21.66
N HIS A 7 -24.20 8.66 -21.62
CA HIS A 7 -23.17 7.63 -21.42
C HIS A 7 -22.97 7.30 -19.94
N SER A 8 -23.22 8.26 -19.05
CA SER A 8 -23.21 8.04 -17.59
C SER A 8 -24.45 7.28 -17.10
N LEU A 9 -25.61 7.43 -17.75
CA LEU A 9 -26.83 6.68 -17.40
C LEU A 9 -26.82 5.24 -17.91
N LEU A 10 -26.14 4.95 -19.03
CA LEU A 10 -26.04 3.59 -19.58
C LEU A 10 -25.17 2.67 -18.71
N LEU A 11 -24.19 3.24 -18.00
CA LEU A 11 -23.37 2.55 -16.98
C LEU A 11 -24.16 2.27 -15.69
N LEU A 12 -25.23 3.02 -15.43
CA LEU A 12 -26.05 2.87 -14.22
C LEU A 12 -27.14 1.79 -14.33
N PHE A 13 -27.38 1.25 -15.53
CA PHE A 13 -28.53 0.36 -15.79
C PHE A 13 -28.17 -1.09 -16.14
N LEU A 14 -26.88 -1.46 -16.10
CA LEU A 14 -26.46 -2.84 -16.32
C LEU A 14 -26.37 -3.64 -15.01
N PHE A 15 -27.56 -4.11 -14.62
CA PHE A 15 -27.82 -5.44 -14.09
C PHE A 15 -27.28 -5.84 -12.71
N VAL A 16 -28.22 -5.71 -11.77
CA VAL A 16 -28.54 -6.65 -10.69
C VAL A 16 -28.50 -8.10 -11.18
N VAL A 17 -27.48 -8.85 -10.77
CA VAL A 17 -27.57 -10.19 -10.14
C VAL A 17 -26.32 -10.28 -9.26
N ILE A 18 -26.48 -10.22 -7.93
CA ILE A 18 -25.39 -10.46 -6.98
C ILE A 18 -25.11 -11.96 -7.02
N SER A 19 -24.07 -12.34 -7.73
CA SER A 19 -23.42 -13.63 -7.57
C SER A 19 -22.26 -13.38 -6.62
N THR A 20 -22.21 -14.08 -5.49
CA THR A 20 -21.08 -14.04 -4.57
C THR A 20 -19.87 -14.69 -5.26
N PHE A 21 -19.05 -13.87 -5.90
CA PHE A 21 -17.71 -14.27 -6.26
C PHE A 21 -16.78 -13.96 -5.07
N ALA A 22 -15.57 -14.49 -5.11
CA ALA A 22 -14.67 -14.43 -3.97
C ALA A 22 -14.37 -12.95 -3.64
N GLY A 23 -14.81 -12.45 -2.48
CA GLY A 23 -14.64 -11.06 -2.05
C GLY A 23 -13.18 -10.70 -1.73
N ASP A 24 -12.75 -9.48 -2.05
CA ASP A 24 -11.41 -8.95 -1.73
C ASP A 24 -11.34 -8.24 -0.35
N ILE A 25 -12.43 -8.27 0.41
CA ILE A 25 -12.56 -7.65 1.75
C ILE A 25 -12.96 -8.75 2.73
N LYS A 26 -12.19 -8.92 3.80
CA LYS A 26 -12.50 -9.83 4.91
C LYS A 26 -13.71 -9.29 5.67
N ASP A 27 -14.64 -10.18 5.98
CA ASP A 27 -15.73 -9.86 6.90
C ASP A 27 -15.18 -9.35 8.24
N PRO A 28 -15.90 -8.45 8.93
CA PRO A 28 -15.54 -8.07 10.30
C PRO A 28 -15.40 -9.32 11.17
N HIS A 29 -14.45 -9.30 12.11
CA HIS A 29 -14.39 -10.38 13.09
C HIS A 29 -15.69 -10.47 13.89
N PRO A 30 -16.06 -11.67 14.39
CA PRO A 30 -17.19 -11.81 15.30
C PRO A 30 -17.11 -10.82 16.47
N GLU A 31 -18.25 -10.31 16.91
CA GLU A 31 -18.30 -9.32 17.98
C GLU A 31 -17.56 -9.78 19.24
N GLY A 32 -16.79 -8.86 19.81
CA GLY A 32 -15.95 -9.11 20.97
C GLY A 32 -14.46 -9.18 20.64
N PHE A 33 -13.70 -9.77 21.56
CA PHE A 33 -12.27 -9.90 21.47
C PHE A 33 -11.86 -11.06 20.55
N PHE A 34 -10.85 -10.84 19.71
CA PHE A 34 -10.32 -11.87 18.82
C PHE A 34 -8.79 -11.92 18.86
N VAL A 35 -8.27 -13.12 18.59
CA VAL A 35 -6.84 -13.40 18.47
C VAL A 35 -6.63 -14.32 17.27
N GLU A 36 -5.84 -13.87 16.32
CA GLU A 36 -5.35 -14.66 15.18
C GLU A 36 -3.82 -14.52 15.11
N LEU A 37 -3.16 -15.34 14.30
CA LEU A 37 -1.70 -15.35 14.19
C LEU A 37 -1.13 -13.96 13.83
N THR A 38 -1.84 -13.22 12.97
CA THR A 38 -1.40 -11.94 12.41
C THR A 38 -2.02 -10.73 13.09
N SER A 39 -3.00 -10.92 13.99
CA SER A 39 -3.78 -9.80 14.54
C SER A 39 -4.41 -10.12 15.89
N ILE A 40 -4.42 -9.14 16.78
CA ILE A 40 -5.20 -9.15 18.03
C ILE A 40 -6.10 -7.91 18.05
N GLY A 41 -7.31 -8.00 18.59
CA GLY A 41 -8.20 -6.84 18.59
C GLY A 41 -9.57 -7.06 19.19
N HIS A 42 -10.44 -6.08 18.92
CA HIS A 42 -11.84 -6.08 19.33
C HIS A 42 -12.73 -5.62 18.18
N SER A 43 -13.83 -6.32 17.95
CA SER A 43 -14.84 -6.00 16.94
C SER A 43 -16.18 -5.65 17.59
N TRP A 44 -16.89 -4.65 17.04
CA TRP A 44 -18.22 -4.25 17.48
C TRP A 44 -19.05 -3.73 16.31
N GLY A 45 -20.16 -4.41 15.99
CA GLY A 45 -20.94 -4.14 14.80
C GLY A 45 -20.07 -4.09 13.54
N ASN A 46 -20.04 -2.92 12.89
CA ASN A 46 -19.28 -2.68 11.65
C ASN A 46 -17.92 -2.01 11.89
N PHE A 47 -17.37 -2.11 13.11
CA PHE A 47 -16.09 -1.51 13.47
C PHE A 47 -15.15 -2.55 14.07
N GLU A 48 -13.87 -2.34 13.85
CA GLU A 48 -12.82 -3.17 14.42
C GLU A 48 -11.60 -2.32 14.77
N VAL A 49 -11.03 -2.55 15.95
CA VAL A 49 -9.69 -2.08 16.29
C VAL A 49 -8.76 -3.27 16.45
N SER A 50 -7.58 -3.19 15.86
CA SER A 50 -6.60 -4.28 15.93
C SER A 50 -5.16 -3.81 15.89
N SER A 51 -4.25 -4.65 16.37
CA SER A 51 -2.80 -4.52 16.18
C SER A 51 -2.23 -5.86 15.69
N ALA A 52 -1.01 -5.84 15.16
CA ALA A 52 -0.28 -7.02 14.74
C ALA A 52 0.87 -7.35 15.71
N PRO A 53 0.69 -8.27 16.68
CA PRO A 53 1.67 -8.54 17.74
C PRO A 53 3.03 -9.03 17.22
N LEU A 54 3.05 -9.71 16.07
CA LEU A 54 4.29 -10.16 15.46
C LEU A 54 5.18 -9.00 14.99
N LEU A 55 4.58 -7.88 14.59
CA LEU A 55 5.29 -6.67 14.19
C LEU A 55 5.82 -5.92 15.41
N ASP A 56 5.11 -5.95 16.54
CA ASP A 56 5.58 -5.34 17.79
C ASP A 56 6.93 -5.93 18.26
N ILE A 57 7.18 -7.22 18.02
CA ILE A 57 8.47 -7.89 18.29
C ILE A 57 9.59 -7.36 17.40
N LEU A 58 9.26 -6.89 16.20
CA LEU A 58 10.22 -6.28 15.27
C LEU A 58 10.40 -4.77 15.52
N GLY A 59 9.70 -4.22 16.51
CA GLY A 59 9.70 -2.78 16.82
C GLY A 59 8.75 -1.97 15.96
N ASP A 60 7.86 -2.62 15.20
CA ASP A 60 6.84 -2.01 14.36
C ASP A 60 5.48 -2.02 15.07
N TYR A 61 5.30 -1.02 15.93
CA TYR A 61 4.10 -0.84 16.73
C TYR A 61 2.98 -0.29 15.87
N ASN A 62 1.90 -1.05 15.71
CA ASN A 62 0.81 -0.70 14.81
C ASN A 62 -0.56 -0.76 15.48
N VAL A 63 -1.43 0.18 15.12
CA VAL A 63 -2.85 0.16 15.49
C VAL A 63 -3.67 0.46 14.25
N LYS A 64 -4.70 -0.35 14.00
CA LYS A 64 -5.59 -0.27 12.86
C LYS A 64 -7.02 -0.11 13.36
N LEU A 65 -7.72 0.87 12.83
CA LEU A 65 -9.16 1.04 12.97
C LEU A 65 -9.79 0.77 11.62
N ARG A 66 -10.69 -0.21 11.54
CA ARG A 66 -11.47 -0.55 10.34
C ARG A 66 -12.93 -0.26 10.57
N HIS A 67 -13.57 0.30 9.56
CA HIS A 67 -15.01 0.43 9.48
C HIS A 67 -15.49 -0.25 8.19
N PHE A 68 -16.55 -1.04 8.29
CA PHE A 68 -17.16 -1.78 7.19
C PHE A 68 -18.56 -1.21 6.91
N PRO A 69 -18.70 -0.13 6.11
CA PRO A 69 -20.02 0.43 5.81
C PRO A 69 -20.99 -0.59 5.17
N SER A 70 -20.44 -1.58 4.46
CA SER A 70 -21.13 -2.73 3.88
C SER A 70 -20.14 -3.88 3.67
N GLU A 71 -20.65 -5.08 3.33
CA GLU A 71 -19.84 -6.26 2.99
C GLU A 71 -18.87 -6.02 1.81
N ASN A 72 -19.12 -4.99 1.00
CA ASN A 72 -18.35 -4.69 -0.20
C ASN A 72 -17.37 -3.53 -0.03
N ASN A 73 -17.29 -2.89 1.14
CA ASN A 73 -16.35 -1.78 1.32
C ASN A 73 -15.77 -1.70 2.72
N VAL A 74 -14.56 -1.15 2.80
CA VAL A 74 -13.84 -0.93 4.04
C VAL A 74 -13.18 0.44 4.00
N VAL A 75 -13.24 1.11 5.15
CA VAL A 75 -12.41 2.27 5.47
C VAL A 75 -11.44 1.82 6.54
N GLN A 76 -10.15 2.05 6.35
CA GLN A 76 -9.14 1.79 7.37
C GLN A 76 -8.36 3.06 7.67
N LEU A 77 -8.08 3.26 8.95
CA LEU A 77 -7.05 4.17 9.45
C LEU A 77 -6.02 3.32 10.20
N SER A 78 -4.73 3.51 9.93
CA SER A 78 -3.67 2.88 10.70
C SER A 78 -2.57 3.86 11.06
N ILE A 79 -1.99 3.63 12.23
CA ILE A 79 -0.80 4.30 12.72
C ILE A 79 0.22 3.21 12.98
N ASP A 80 1.39 3.36 12.38
CA ASP A 80 2.54 2.48 12.57
C ASP A 80 3.72 3.35 13.05
N VAL A 81 4.45 2.88 14.06
CA VAL A 81 5.69 3.49 14.57
C VAL A 81 6.74 2.42 14.63
N LEU A 82 7.79 2.58 13.84
CA LEU A 82 8.92 1.68 13.77
C LEU A 82 10.09 2.23 14.57
N ASP A 83 10.52 1.46 15.57
CA ASP A 83 11.80 1.61 16.27
C ASP A 83 12.84 0.64 15.67
N PRO A 84 13.72 1.13 14.78
CA PRO A 84 14.74 0.29 14.15
C PRO A 84 15.78 -0.26 15.14
N GLY A 85 15.96 0.39 16.30
CA GLY A 85 16.93 -0.05 17.30
C GLY A 85 16.37 -1.09 18.27
N LEU A 86 15.07 -1.45 18.21
CA LEU A 86 14.53 -2.49 19.10
C LEU A 86 15.07 -3.88 18.77
N LEU A 87 14.98 -4.32 17.50
CA LEU A 87 15.35 -5.69 17.11
C LEU A 87 16.79 -6.08 17.52
N PRO A 88 17.82 -5.23 17.31
CA PRO A 88 19.18 -5.49 17.79
C PRO A 88 19.31 -5.78 19.29
N THR A 89 18.45 -5.22 20.13
CA THR A 89 18.51 -5.39 21.59
C THR A 89 18.23 -6.81 22.04
N TYR A 90 17.39 -7.54 21.30
CA TYR A 90 17.13 -8.96 21.56
C TYR A 90 18.38 -9.83 21.32
N PHE A 91 19.39 -9.30 20.61
CA PHE A 91 20.67 -9.96 20.37
C PHE A 91 21.81 -9.38 21.24
N GLY A 92 21.47 -8.59 22.27
CA GLY A 92 22.44 -8.04 23.24
C GLY A 92 23.18 -6.78 22.77
N GLN A 93 22.75 -6.16 21.66
CA GLN A 93 23.27 -4.86 21.24
C GLN A 93 22.59 -3.73 22.04
N PRO A 94 23.30 -2.62 22.34
CA PRO A 94 22.68 -1.47 22.99
C PRO A 94 21.58 -0.87 22.08
N ARG A 95 20.49 -0.41 22.69
CA ARG A 95 19.44 0.34 21.99
C ARG A 95 19.91 1.78 21.77
N GLU A 96 20.62 2.02 20.68
CA GLU A 96 20.92 3.38 20.21
C GLU A 96 19.84 3.82 19.23
N THR A 97 18.64 4.10 19.73
CA THR A 97 17.56 4.66 18.90
C THR A 97 17.42 6.14 19.15
N SER A 98 17.92 6.92 18.20
CA SER A 98 17.60 8.34 18.07
C SER A 98 16.67 8.63 16.91
N ILE A 99 16.33 7.62 16.11
CA ILE A 99 15.57 7.74 14.88
C ILE A 99 14.35 6.82 14.98
N PHE A 100 13.15 7.38 14.88
CA PHE A 100 11.92 6.61 14.72
C PHE A 100 11.30 6.91 13.37
N LEU A 101 10.76 5.88 12.76
CA LEU A 101 9.94 5.97 11.55
C LEU A 101 8.48 5.92 11.97
N TRP A 102 7.63 6.69 11.32
CA TRP A 102 6.19 6.62 11.56
C TRP A 102 5.43 6.67 10.24
N ASN A 103 4.23 6.10 10.27
CA ASN A 103 3.33 6.02 9.14
C ASN A 103 1.87 6.16 9.63
N LEU A 104 1.17 7.19 9.17
CA LEU A 104 -0.28 7.36 9.30
C LEU A 104 -0.89 7.10 7.94
N ARG A 105 -1.64 6.00 7.83
CA ARG A 105 -2.26 5.57 6.58
C ARG A 105 -3.78 5.55 6.71
N GLY A 106 -4.47 6.18 5.78
CA GLY A 106 -5.92 6.08 5.64
C GLY A 106 -6.29 5.59 4.26
N TYR A 107 -7.18 4.61 4.13
CA TYR A 107 -7.68 4.18 2.83
C TYR A 107 -9.17 3.85 2.83
N TYR A 108 -9.74 3.93 1.63
CA TYR A 108 -11.05 3.40 1.29
C TYR A 108 -10.90 2.39 0.15
N HIS A 109 -11.53 1.24 0.30
CA HIS A 109 -11.59 0.21 -0.71
C HIS A 109 -13.03 -0.27 -0.92
N LEU A 110 -13.40 -0.50 -2.18
CA LEU A 110 -14.69 -1.04 -2.59
C LEU A 110 -14.47 -2.22 -3.52
N ASN A 111 -15.26 -3.27 -3.37
CA ASN A 111 -15.38 -4.38 -4.29
C ASN A 111 -16.81 -4.46 -4.83
N ALA A 112 -17.07 -3.86 -5.99
CA ALA A 112 -18.39 -3.91 -6.62
C ALA A 112 -18.48 -5.07 -7.61
N GLU A 113 -19.30 -6.07 -7.31
CA GLU A 113 -19.47 -7.28 -8.14
C GLU A 113 -20.71 -7.19 -9.05
N PHE A 114 -20.52 -7.53 -10.33
CA PHE A 114 -21.53 -7.50 -11.39
C PHE A 114 -21.50 -8.79 -12.19
N GLY A 115 -22.12 -9.85 -11.66
CA GLY A 115 -22.00 -11.19 -12.24
C GLY A 115 -20.53 -11.61 -12.32
N LYS A 116 -20.03 -11.97 -13.50
CA LYS A 116 -18.63 -12.39 -13.69
C LYS A 116 -17.61 -11.24 -13.70
N PHE A 117 -18.02 -10.00 -13.47
CA PHE A 117 -17.12 -8.85 -13.48
C PHE A 117 -17.06 -8.20 -12.09
N SER A 118 -15.94 -7.56 -11.78
CA SER A 118 -15.82 -6.70 -10.60
C SER A 118 -15.15 -5.38 -10.95
N LEU A 119 -15.54 -4.34 -10.22
CA LEU A 119 -14.91 -3.02 -10.23
C LEU A 119 -14.42 -2.72 -8.83
N LYS A 120 -13.11 -2.52 -8.68
CA LYS A 120 -12.45 -2.34 -7.40
C LYS A 120 -11.69 -1.01 -7.37
N PRO A 121 -12.34 0.10 -7.03
CA PRO A 121 -11.65 1.34 -6.78
C PRO A 121 -11.01 1.33 -5.38
N HIS A 122 -9.86 1.98 -5.27
CA HIS A 122 -9.13 2.16 -4.03
C HIS A 122 -8.51 3.56 -4.01
N ILE A 123 -8.55 4.20 -2.85
CA ILE A 123 -7.83 5.44 -2.58
C ILE A 123 -7.16 5.35 -1.23
N GLU A 124 -5.89 5.74 -1.17
CA GLU A 124 -5.07 5.77 0.02
C GLU A 124 -4.40 7.13 0.13
N VAL A 125 -4.42 7.69 1.34
CA VAL A 125 -3.62 8.84 1.73
C VAL A 125 -2.72 8.40 2.86
N ASN A 126 -1.47 8.81 2.78
CA ASN A 126 -0.47 8.39 3.72
C ASN A 126 0.39 9.59 4.09
N ASN A 127 0.71 9.67 5.37
CA ASN A 127 1.69 10.57 5.89
C ASN A 127 2.73 9.71 6.59
N SER A 128 3.96 9.72 6.07
CA SER A 128 5.06 8.95 6.63
C SER A 128 6.23 9.87 6.91
N GLY A 129 7.00 9.58 7.94
CA GLY A 129 8.12 10.44 8.31
C GLY A 129 9.14 9.78 9.20
N ILE A 130 10.20 10.53 9.44
CA ILE A 130 11.31 10.22 10.32
C ILE A 130 11.33 11.29 11.40
N VAL A 131 11.52 10.88 12.65
CA VAL A 131 11.80 11.79 13.77
C VAL A 131 13.15 11.43 14.39
N ILE A 132 13.97 12.44 14.60
CA ILE A 132 15.25 12.38 15.29
C ILE A 132 15.04 12.95 16.70
N THR A 133 15.06 12.08 17.71
CA THR A 133 14.72 12.44 19.10
C THR A 133 15.89 12.95 19.92
N GLU A 134 17.14 12.76 19.45
CA GLU A 134 18.34 13.26 20.14
C GLU A 134 18.60 14.76 19.96
N SER A 135 17.93 15.41 19.01
CA SER A 135 18.03 16.86 18.84
C SER A 135 17.09 17.60 19.80
N GLU A 136 17.48 18.80 20.23
CA GLU A 136 16.62 19.71 21.00
C GLU A 136 16.35 21.01 20.22
N PRO A 137 15.12 21.27 19.73
CA PRO A 137 13.95 20.38 19.75
C PRO A 137 14.12 19.15 18.82
N PRO A 138 13.31 18.09 19.00
CA PRO A 138 13.30 16.94 18.09
C PRO A 138 13.07 17.39 16.65
N GLN A 139 13.92 16.90 15.76
CA GLN A 139 13.83 17.20 14.34
C GLN A 139 12.98 16.14 13.67
N TRP A 140 12.13 16.53 12.72
CA TRP A 140 11.41 15.55 11.92
C TRP A 140 11.28 15.99 10.47
N LEU A 141 11.11 15.00 9.60
CA LEU A 141 10.78 15.14 8.19
C LEU A 141 9.59 14.24 7.91
N GLN A 142 8.57 14.76 7.25
CA GLN A 142 7.44 13.95 6.80
C GLN A 142 7.10 14.24 5.35
N GLY A 143 6.68 13.21 4.63
CA GLY A 143 6.03 13.30 3.34
C GLY A 143 4.54 12.96 3.48
N THR A 144 3.69 13.71 2.80
CA THR A 144 2.28 13.35 2.58
C THR A 144 2.11 13.00 1.12
N TRP A 145 1.61 11.79 0.85
CA TRP A 145 1.34 11.33 -0.50
C TRP A 145 -0.03 10.68 -0.57
N ALA A 146 -0.57 10.67 -1.78
CA ALA A 146 -1.82 9.97 -2.07
C ALA A 146 -1.61 9.04 -3.25
N LYS A 147 -2.36 7.95 -3.26
CA LYS A 147 -2.41 7.02 -4.38
C LYS A 147 -3.80 6.45 -4.52
N GLY A 148 -4.10 5.94 -5.69
CA GLY A 148 -5.33 5.23 -5.94
C GLY A 148 -5.21 4.32 -7.13
N TYR A 149 -6.12 3.37 -7.20
CA TYR A 149 -6.26 2.54 -8.38
C TYR A 149 -7.72 2.26 -8.70
N VAL A 150 -7.96 1.91 -9.95
CA VAL A 150 -9.19 1.27 -10.39
C VAL A 150 -8.81 -0.04 -11.03
N GLN A 151 -9.32 -1.14 -10.47
CA GLN A 151 -9.15 -2.47 -11.03
C GLN A 151 -10.47 -2.96 -11.63
N LEU A 152 -10.39 -3.52 -12.83
CA LEU A 152 -11.43 -4.31 -13.48
C LEU A 152 -11.06 -5.78 -13.39
N GLY A 153 -11.94 -6.59 -12.81
CA GLY A 153 -11.81 -8.04 -12.70
C GLY A 153 -12.81 -8.78 -13.58
N TYR A 154 -12.39 -9.92 -14.12
CA TYR A 154 -13.25 -10.89 -14.81
C TYR A 154 -13.02 -12.28 -14.22
N TYR A 155 -14.10 -12.96 -13.82
CA TYR A 155 -14.06 -14.27 -13.18
C TYR A 155 -14.46 -15.37 -14.18
N PRO A 156 -13.50 -15.97 -14.93
CA PRO A 156 -13.80 -17.11 -15.78
C PRO A 156 -14.30 -18.32 -14.98
N THR A 157 -13.80 -18.51 -13.76
CA THR A 157 -14.22 -19.52 -12.79
C THR A 157 -14.52 -18.84 -11.45
N LYS A 158 -15.07 -19.59 -10.47
CA LYS A 158 -15.30 -19.06 -9.12
C LYS A 158 -14.01 -18.75 -8.34
N SER A 159 -12.89 -19.33 -8.74
CA SER A 159 -11.59 -19.25 -8.05
C SER A 159 -10.50 -18.63 -8.91
N THR A 160 -10.85 -17.97 -10.01
CA THR A 160 -9.87 -17.32 -10.89
C THR A 160 -10.39 -15.96 -11.30
N GLU A 161 -9.57 -14.92 -11.17
CA GLU A 161 -9.81 -13.57 -11.66
C GLU A 161 -8.75 -13.23 -12.70
N LEU A 162 -9.13 -12.73 -13.87
CA LEU A 162 -8.26 -11.95 -14.74
C LEU A 162 -8.46 -10.48 -14.42
N PHE A 163 -7.40 -9.73 -14.24
CA PHE A 163 -7.50 -8.33 -13.82
C PHE A 163 -6.70 -7.38 -14.70
N MET A 164 -7.21 -6.15 -14.76
CA MET A 164 -6.51 -4.98 -15.25
C MET A 164 -6.63 -3.87 -14.21
N THR A 165 -5.51 -3.29 -13.81
CA THR A 165 -5.46 -2.22 -12.81
C THR A 165 -4.74 -1.02 -13.37
N LEU A 166 -5.39 0.15 -13.34
CA LEU A 166 -4.72 1.43 -13.54
C LEU A 166 -4.51 2.06 -12.17
N GLU A 167 -3.27 2.36 -11.84
CA GLU A 167 -2.85 2.90 -10.55
C GLU A 167 -2.02 4.17 -10.78
N ALA A 168 -2.21 5.15 -9.91
CA ALA A 168 -1.42 6.37 -9.90
C ALA A 168 -1.20 6.86 -8.46
N GLY A 169 -0.10 7.59 -8.26
CA GLY A 169 0.20 8.22 -6.99
C GLY A 169 1.00 9.49 -7.16
N GLU A 170 0.90 10.37 -6.17
CA GLU A 170 1.51 11.70 -6.18
C GLU A 170 1.98 12.10 -4.77
N LEU A 171 3.10 12.81 -4.70
CA LEU A 171 3.59 13.46 -3.49
C LEU A 171 2.92 14.82 -3.34
N LEU A 172 2.11 14.98 -2.30
CA LEU A 172 1.34 16.19 -2.06
C LEU A 172 2.16 17.24 -1.33
N ASP A 173 2.90 16.83 -0.31
CA ASP A 173 3.60 17.75 0.58
C ASP A 173 4.82 17.09 1.24
N VAL A 174 5.81 17.92 1.59
CA VAL A 174 6.96 17.53 2.41
C VAL A 174 7.18 18.63 3.43
N ARG A 175 7.27 18.25 4.71
CA ARG A 175 7.45 19.20 5.81
C ARG A 175 8.58 18.75 6.72
N THR A 176 9.24 19.73 7.31
CA THR A 176 10.26 19.53 8.34
C THR A 176 9.92 20.32 9.58
N GLU A 177 10.43 19.85 10.72
CA GLU A 177 10.58 20.64 11.93
C GLU A 177 12.04 20.55 12.40
N PRO A 178 12.71 21.67 12.72
CA PRO A 178 12.22 23.02 12.49
C PRO A 178 11.97 23.30 11.00
N VAL A 179 11.03 24.21 10.73
CA VAL A 179 10.74 24.64 9.37
C VAL A 179 11.99 25.26 8.77
N THR A 180 12.47 24.70 7.66
CA THR A 180 13.61 25.27 6.93
C THR A 180 13.16 26.33 5.94
N THR A 181 13.84 27.48 5.96
CA THR A 181 13.70 28.54 4.95
C THR A 181 14.79 28.45 3.88
N ASP A 182 15.59 27.39 3.89
CA ASP A 182 16.65 27.16 2.92
C ASP A 182 16.08 27.02 1.52
N THR A 183 16.55 27.86 0.60
CA THR A 183 16.04 27.93 -0.77
C THR A 183 16.40 26.66 -1.53
N GLU A 184 17.57 26.08 -1.28
CA GLU A 184 17.99 24.82 -1.91
C GLU A 184 17.08 23.67 -1.50
N PHE A 185 16.67 23.62 -0.23
CA PHE A 185 15.73 22.61 0.25
C PHE A 185 14.33 22.78 -0.36
N GLN A 186 13.84 24.02 -0.49
CA GLN A 186 12.53 24.28 -1.10
C GLN A 186 12.53 23.93 -2.59
N GLU A 187 13.62 24.24 -3.31
CA GLU A 187 13.82 23.83 -4.71
C GLU A 187 13.92 22.30 -4.85
N PHE A 188 14.60 21.63 -3.92
CA PHE A 188 14.65 20.17 -3.85
C PHE A 188 13.24 19.58 -3.65
N VAL A 189 12.46 20.07 -2.69
CA VAL A 189 11.09 19.59 -2.45
C VAL A 189 10.19 19.82 -3.66
N GLN A 190 10.29 20.98 -4.31
CA GLN A 190 9.52 21.26 -5.50
C GLN A 190 9.89 20.30 -6.65
N THR A 191 11.19 20.10 -6.88
CA THR A 191 11.70 19.13 -7.85
C THR A 191 11.23 17.71 -7.52
N LEU A 192 11.24 17.33 -6.25
CA LEU A 192 10.77 16.04 -5.79
C LEU A 192 9.28 15.87 -6.08
N LYS A 193 8.44 16.88 -5.82
CA LYS A 193 7.00 16.83 -6.11
C LYS A 193 6.72 16.68 -7.61
N GLU A 194 7.46 17.41 -8.45
CA GLU A 194 7.33 17.34 -9.91
C GLU A 194 7.74 15.97 -10.48
N ASN A 195 8.68 15.28 -9.85
CA ASN A 195 9.21 13.99 -10.30
C ASN A 195 8.73 12.78 -9.48
N ALA A 196 7.88 12.99 -8.46
CA ALA A 196 7.38 11.91 -7.61
C ALA A 196 6.16 11.21 -8.22
N GLY A 197 5.36 11.93 -9.02
CA GLY A 197 4.14 11.39 -9.62
C GLY A 197 4.43 10.17 -10.48
N TYR A 198 3.62 9.11 -10.35
CA TYR A 198 3.75 7.92 -11.19
C TYR A 198 2.39 7.44 -11.67
N THR A 199 2.39 6.72 -12.79
CA THR A 199 1.22 5.99 -13.29
C THR A 199 1.66 4.63 -13.80
N LEU A 200 0.89 3.59 -13.46
CA LEU A 200 1.18 2.23 -13.88
C LEU A 200 -0.08 1.47 -14.30
N LEU A 201 0.12 0.55 -15.23
CA LEU A 201 -0.87 -0.43 -15.68
C LEU A 201 -0.42 -1.82 -15.24
N LYS A 202 -1.27 -2.55 -14.51
CA LYS A 202 -1.08 -3.96 -14.20
C LYS A 202 -2.08 -4.80 -14.97
N LEU A 203 -1.62 -5.91 -15.53
CA LEU A 203 -2.45 -6.91 -16.21
C LEU A 203 -2.07 -8.29 -15.68
N GLY A 204 -3.03 -9.11 -15.27
CA GLY A 204 -2.66 -10.41 -14.71
C GLY A 204 -3.83 -11.34 -14.44
N GLY A 205 -3.51 -12.42 -13.75
CA GLY A 205 -4.45 -13.40 -13.23
C GLY A 205 -4.20 -13.67 -11.75
N ARG A 206 -5.29 -13.91 -11.01
CA ARG A 206 -5.28 -14.40 -9.64
C ARG A 206 -5.98 -15.73 -9.57
N TRP A 207 -5.42 -16.63 -8.78
CA TRP A 207 -6.07 -17.87 -8.39
C TRP A 207 -6.31 -17.88 -6.89
N TYR A 208 -7.58 -18.07 -6.50
CA TYR A 208 -8.02 -18.09 -5.11
C TYR A 208 -8.03 -19.51 -4.58
N TYR A 209 -7.23 -19.76 -3.55
CA TYR A 209 -7.24 -21.04 -2.84
C TYR A 209 -8.15 -21.02 -1.61
N ASP A 210 -8.50 -19.84 -1.10
CA ASP A 210 -9.53 -19.61 -0.09
C ASP A 210 -10.23 -18.24 -0.37
N PRO A 211 -11.27 -17.86 0.39
CA PRO A 211 -11.99 -16.60 0.17
C PRO A 211 -11.13 -15.33 0.31
N TYR A 212 -10.03 -15.38 1.07
CA TYR A 212 -9.24 -14.23 1.48
C TYR A 212 -7.79 -14.27 0.97
N SER A 213 -7.39 -15.32 0.26
CA SER A 213 -6.01 -15.52 -0.15
C SER A 213 -5.91 -15.99 -1.59
N SER A 214 -4.88 -15.48 -2.28
CA SER A 214 -4.67 -15.73 -3.69
C SER A 214 -3.21 -15.84 -4.06
N VAL A 215 -2.96 -16.54 -5.17
CA VAL A 215 -1.69 -16.43 -5.89
C VAL A 215 -1.93 -15.51 -7.08
N GLU A 216 -1.12 -14.46 -7.21
CA GLU A 216 -1.20 -13.48 -8.29
C GLU A 216 0.01 -13.62 -9.22
N LEU A 217 -0.27 -13.62 -10.53
CA LEU A 217 0.72 -13.55 -11.60
C LEU A 217 0.32 -12.40 -12.51
N GLY A 218 1.21 -11.44 -12.72
CA GLY A 218 0.90 -10.26 -13.51
C GLY A 218 2.10 -9.63 -14.18
N TYR A 219 1.80 -8.76 -15.13
CA TYR A 219 2.71 -7.84 -15.76
C TYR A 219 2.45 -6.42 -15.26
N ARG A 220 3.53 -5.67 -15.03
CA ARG A 220 3.49 -4.25 -14.66
C ARG A 220 4.13 -3.42 -15.77
N PHE A 221 3.40 -2.42 -16.24
CA PHE A 221 3.86 -1.44 -17.21
C PHE A 221 3.87 -0.07 -16.55
N THR A 222 5.06 0.48 -16.31
CA THR A 222 5.21 1.88 -15.89
C THR A 222 4.91 2.78 -17.07
N LEU A 223 3.87 3.60 -16.96
CA LEU A 223 3.47 4.58 -17.98
C LEU A 223 4.16 5.92 -17.73
N ASP A 224 4.28 6.28 -16.46
CA ASP A 224 5.03 7.44 -15.97
C ASP A 224 5.85 7.01 -14.75
N ASP A 225 7.15 7.30 -14.77
CA ASP A 225 8.14 6.78 -13.83
C ASP A 225 8.57 7.89 -12.86
N GLY A 226 7.96 7.90 -11.68
CA GLY A 226 8.30 8.84 -10.62
C GLY A 226 8.77 8.13 -9.36
N TYR A 227 9.57 8.81 -8.53
CA TYR A 227 10.23 8.22 -7.37
C TYR A 227 9.29 7.54 -6.36
N LEU A 228 8.04 7.98 -6.30
CA LEU A 228 7.05 7.44 -5.39
C LEU A 228 6.67 5.99 -5.74
N ILE A 229 6.94 5.55 -6.97
CA ILE A 229 6.72 4.17 -7.41
C ILE A 229 7.45 3.15 -6.52
N TYR A 230 8.60 3.53 -5.93
CA TYR A 230 9.45 2.69 -5.09
C TYR A 230 9.03 2.64 -3.61
N ALA A 231 8.25 3.61 -3.15
CA ALA A 231 7.89 3.76 -1.73
C ALA A 231 6.49 3.22 -1.41
N GLN A 232 5.82 2.60 -2.38
CA GLN A 232 4.41 2.24 -2.26
C GLN A 232 4.17 0.76 -2.54
N GLY A 233 3.03 0.23 -2.14
CA GLY A 233 2.59 -1.08 -2.59
C GLY A 233 1.19 -1.40 -2.09
N PHE A 234 0.41 -2.13 -2.87
CA PHE A 234 -0.93 -2.58 -2.48
C PHE A 234 -0.92 -4.04 -2.06
N THR A 235 -0.15 -4.85 -2.76
CA THR A 235 0.13 -6.23 -2.40
C THR A 235 1.53 -6.33 -1.81
N ILE A 236 1.81 -7.39 -1.03
CA ILE A 236 3.17 -7.68 -0.56
C ILE A 236 4.17 -7.78 -1.72
N THR A 237 3.68 -8.15 -2.90
CA THR A 237 4.42 -8.16 -4.17
C THR A 237 4.92 -6.81 -4.57
N ASP A 238 4.06 -5.80 -4.47
CA ASP A 238 4.42 -4.45 -4.87
C ASP A 238 5.56 -3.98 -3.96
N TRP A 239 5.47 -4.26 -2.67
CA TRP A 239 6.53 -3.97 -1.70
C TRP A 239 7.83 -4.69 -2.02
N ILE A 240 7.78 -5.99 -2.30
CA ILE A 240 8.95 -6.79 -2.69
C ILE A 240 9.57 -6.26 -3.99
N TYR A 241 8.75 -6.08 -5.03
CA TYR A 241 9.19 -5.56 -6.32
C TYR A 241 9.84 -4.19 -6.18
N ASN A 242 9.17 -3.28 -5.46
CA ASN A 242 9.63 -1.91 -5.29
C ASN A 242 10.90 -1.83 -4.44
N PHE A 243 11.06 -2.69 -3.43
CA PHE A 243 12.31 -2.80 -2.68
C PHE A 243 13.48 -3.18 -3.59
N PHE A 244 13.34 -4.21 -4.41
CA PHE A 244 14.42 -4.62 -5.31
C PHE A 244 14.64 -3.65 -6.47
N ALA A 245 13.57 -3.03 -6.99
CA ALA A 245 13.68 -1.98 -7.99
C ALA A 245 14.41 -0.76 -7.42
N PHE A 246 14.18 -0.42 -6.14
CA PHE A 246 14.91 0.63 -5.43
C PHE A 246 16.39 0.26 -5.23
N LEU A 247 16.71 -0.97 -4.82
CA LEU A 247 18.11 -1.40 -4.72
C LEU A 247 18.83 -1.37 -6.06
N LYS A 248 18.14 -1.71 -7.15
CA LYS A 248 18.67 -1.58 -8.51
C LYS A 248 18.88 -0.11 -8.89
N PHE A 249 17.91 0.76 -8.60
CA PHE A 249 18.06 2.20 -8.80
C PHE A 249 19.29 2.73 -8.05
N LEU A 250 19.45 2.39 -6.77
CA LEU A 250 20.64 2.76 -5.98
C LEU A 250 21.94 2.28 -6.63
N GLN A 251 21.98 1.05 -7.16
CA GLN A 251 23.15 0.53 -7.89
C GLN A 251 23.46 1.32 -9.17
N GLU A 252 22.44 1.76 -9.89
CA GLU A 252 22.58 2.52 -11.14
C GLU A 252 22.99 3.98 -10.87
N THR A 253 22.65 4.53 -9.70
CA THR A 253 22.97 5.90 -9.29
C THR A 253 24.16 6.03 -8.34
N ALA A 254 24.69 4.92 -7.84
CA ALA A 254 25.80 4.89 -6.88
C ALA A 254 27.08 5.50 -7.47
N GLU A 255 27.85 6.20 -6.63
CA GLU A 255 29.19 6.63 -7.00
C GLU A 255 30.11 5.42 -7.22
N PRO A 256 31.16 5.51 -8.08
CA PRO A 256 31.99 4.36 -8.46
C PRO A 256 32.68 3.61 -7.31
N GLU A 257 32.77 4.22 -6.13
CA GLU A 257 33.41 3.68 -4.93
C GLU A 257 32.43 2.95 -4.00
N GLU A 258 31.11 3.10 -4.21
CA GLU A 258 30.07 2.44 -3.43
C GLU A 258 29.79 1.03 -3.97
N VAL A 259 30.22 0.01 -3.23
CA VAL A 259 29.99 -1.40 -3.59
C VAL A 259 28.65 -1.87 -3.02
N PHE A 260 27.60 -1.79 -3.83
CA PHE A 260 26.34 -2.48 -3.53
C PHE A 260 26.38 -3.94 -4.04
N PRO A 261 25.86 -4.92 -3.29
CA PRO A 261 25.81 -6.31 -3.74
C PRO A 261 24.94 -6.41 -5.01
N GLN A 262 25.45 -7.00 -6.10
CA GLN A 262 24.67 -7.21 -7.31
C GLN A 262 23.47 -8.11 -7.02
N ILE A 263 22.26 -7.59 -7.18
CA ILE A 263 21.03 -8.35 -6.95
C ILE A 263 20.43 -8.66 -8.32
N ASN A 264 20.52 -9.93 -8.72
CA ASN A 264 19.85 -10.43 -9.91
C ASN A 264 18.77 -11.44 -9.49
N ILE A 265 17.54 -10.95 -9.31
CA ILE A 265 16.38 -11.81 -9.05
C ILE A 265 15.55 -11.90 -10.33
N PRO A 266 15.61 -13.04 -11.05
CA PRO A 266 15.01 -13.18 -12.38
C PRO A 266 13.52 -12.84 -12.45
N PHE A 267 12.80 -12.95 -11.31
CA PHE A 267 11.35 -12.76 -11.21
C PHE A 267 10.91 -11.35 -10.82
N ILE A 268 11.87 -10.43 -10.71
CA ILE A 268 11.66 -9.03 -10.28
C ILE A 268 12.36 -8.06 -11.23
N THR A 269 13.43 -8.51 -11.91
CA THR A 269 14.20 -7.72 -12.89
C THR A 269 13.57 -7.63 -14.28
N THR A 270 12.41 -8.25 -14.45
CA THR A 270 11.58 -8.31 -15.66
C THR A 270 10.18 -7.89 -15.26
N ASN A 271 9.42 -7.24 -16.15
CA ASN A 271 8.07 -6.69 -15.89
C ASN A 271 7.01 -7.70 -15.41
N TYR A 272 7.37 -8.94 -15.07
CA TYR A 272 6.49 -9.96 -14.52
C TYR A 272 6.76 -10.15 -13.01
N TYR A 273 5.75 -10.55 -12.25
CA TYR A 273 5.89 -10.93 -10.84
C TYR A 273 5.01 -12.14 -10.49
N LEU A 274 5.45 -12.93 -9.49
CA LEU A 274 4.69 -14.01 -8.88
C LEU A 274 4.64 -13.79 -7.36
N THR A 275 3.46 -13.95 -6.76
CA THR A 275 3.28 -13.61 -5.35
C THR A 275 2.12 -14.33 -4.68
N PHE A 276 2.19 -14.39 -3.35
CA PHE A 276 1.06 -14.69 -2.49
C PHE A 276 0.43 -13.37 -2.06
N SER A 277 -0.79 -13.08 -2.51
CA SER A 277 -1.54 -11.93 -2.04
C SER A 277 -2.56 -12.38 -1.01
N ALA A 278 -2.43 -11.85 0.21
CA ALA A 278 -3.58 -11.73 1.09
C ALA A 278 -4.51 -10.67 0.50
N ARG A 279 -5.81 -10.94 0.51
CA ARG A 279 -6.87 -9.96 0.30
C ARG A 279 -7.09 -9.21 1.62
N PHE A 280 -7.59 -7.98 1.56
CA PHE A 280 -7.63 -7.05 2.69
C PHE A 280 -8.57 -7.51 3.82
#